data_AF-S8BWB9-F1
#
_entry.id   AF-S8BWB9-F1
#
_cell.length_a   1.000
_cell.length_b   1.000
_cell.length_c   1.000
_cell.angle_alpha   90.00
_cell.angle_beta   90.00
_cell.angle_gamma   90.00
#
_symmetry.space_group_name_H-M   'P 1'
#
loop_
_entity.id
_entity.type
_entity.pdbx_description
1 polymer ?
#
loop_
_entity_poly.entity_id
_entity_poly.type
_entity_poly.pdbx_seq_one_letter_code
_entity_poly.pdbx_strand_id
1 'polypeptide(L)'
;NQSWDQSEEAELKELAAPAGAKSQKRQVAQNWGQNQSWDQSEEAELKELAAPARAKSQKRQVKSPKEWAISMAERKNMDPKFIEGLRQTPLETFEKLRIVGRKLHQATTLLWDGEKPKMITLPTPQTPDQRSRDPNGQIRGKITSKDWFLKWAEMRHLSADAKKAIQEIDPAKFEALKGRPTKERLIEEAKLMKLDDKVKFFNSVDQSVYEEMDKLRNTAKDARAAWKEGKKPTL
;
A
#
# COMPACT_ATOMS: atom_id res chain seq x y z
N ASN A 1 -38.25 -6.36 -46.20
CA ASN A 1 -39.27 -5.30 -46.22
C ASN A 1 -39.33 -4.61 -44.87
N GLN A 2 -38.46 -3.59 -44.73
CA GLN A 2 -38.64 -2.50 -43.77
C GLN A 2 -39.55 -1.48 -44.45
N SER A 3 -40.56 -0.95 -43.74
CA SER A 3 -41.13 0.36 -44.06
C SER A 3 -41.39 1.11 -42.76
N TRP A 4 -40.75 2.27 -42.69
CA TRP A 4 -41.07 3.37 -41.81
C TRP A 4 -42.23 4.17 -42.42
N ASP A 5 -43.13 4.68 -41.58
CA ASP A 5 -43.92 5.91 -41.80
C ASP A 5 -44.44 6.30 -40.40
N GLN A 6 -44.01 7.38 -39.73
CA GLN A 6 -44.04 8.80 -40.07
C GLN A 6 -45.46 9.32 -40.34
N SER A 7 -46.16 9.71 -39.28
CA SER A 7 -47.18 10.77 -39.30
C SER A 7 -47.64 11.06 -37.88
N GLU A 8 -46.92 11.94 -37.19
CA GLU A 8 -47.47 12.86 -36.17
C GLU A 8 -46.40 13.93 -35.86
N GLU A 9 -45.85 14.53 -36.92
CA GLU A 9 -45.30 15.89 -36.88
C GLU A 9 -46.39 16.82 -37.40
N ALA A 10 -47.05 17.58 -36.52
CA ALA A 10 -47.51 18.96 -36.78
C ALA A 10 -48.37 19.51 -35.63
N GLU A 11 -47.75 19.79 -34.48
CA GLU A 11 -48.11 20.98 -33.72
C GLU A 11 -46.84 21.76 -33.41
N LEU A 12 -46.49 22.63 -34.37
CA LEU A 12 -45.44 23.61 -34.30
C LEU A 12 -46.02 24.94 -33.79
N LYS A 13 -45.28 25.53 -32.84
CA LYS A 13 -45.02 26.97 -32.62
C LYS A 13 -46.00 27.78 -31.77
N GLU A 14 -45.56 28.04 -30.54
CA GLU A 14 -45.36 29.41 -30.01
C GLU A 14 -44.23 29.33 -28.96
N LEU A 15 -42.99 29.70 -29.32
CA LEU A 15 -42.34 31.00 -29.11
C LEU A 15 -41.72 31.20 -27.70
N ALA A 16 -40.41 31.47 -27.75
CA ALA A 16 -39.57 32.23 -26.82
C ALA A 16 -38.95 31.51 -25.58
N ALA A 17 -37.65 31.20 -25.72
CA ALA A 17 -36.71 31.18 -24.60
C ALA A 17 -36.61 32.57 -23.94
N PRO A 18 -36.09 32.65 -22.69
CA PRO A 18 -34.69 33.04 -22.62
C PRO A 18 -33.86 32.24 -21.61
N ALA A 19 -32.54 32.31 -21.87
CA ALA A 19 -31.45 31.87 -21.02
C ALA A 19 -31.52 32.43 -19.59
N GLY A 20 -31.09 31.64 -18.60
CA GLY A 20 -30.74 32.19 -17.28
C GLY A 20 -30.59 31.18 -16.15
N ALA A 21 -29.38 31.15 -15.57
CA ALA A 21 -29.10 30.80 -14.16
C ALA A 21 -29.30 29.32 -13.73
N LYS A 22 -28.25 28.48 -13.63
CA LYS A 22 -27.06 28.67 -12.78
C LYS A 22 -27.33 29.53 -11.52
N SER A 23 -28.39 29.24 -10.76
CA SER A 23 -28.58 29.89 -9.45
C SER A 23 -29.36 29.03 -8.44
N GLN A 24 -28.93 27.79 -8.22
CA GLN A 24 -29.32 27.00 -7.05
C GLN A 24 -28.14 26.53 -6.18
N LYS A 25 -26.90 26.95 -6.51
CA LYS A 25 -25.69 26.67 -5.71
C LYS A 25 -25.10 27.91 -5.01
N ARG A 26 -25.81 29.05 -4.98
CA ARG A 26 -25.34 30.29 -4.34
C ARG A 26 -26.16 30.76 -3.13
N GLN A 27 -27.26 30.11 -2.78
CA GLN A 27 -28.08 30.51 -1.62
C GLN A 27 -27.68 29.90 -0.28
N VAL A 28 -26.68 29.01 -0.21
CA VAL A 28 -26.15 28.51 1.07
C VAL A 28 -24.93 29.31 1.56
N ALA A 29 -24.37 30.18 0.71
CA ALA A 29 -23.18 30.98 1.03
C ALA A 29 -23.48 32.40 1.54
N GLN A 30 -24.75 32.77 1.72
CA GLN A 30 -25.16 34.12 2.15
C GLN A 30 -25.80 34.19 3.55
N ASN A 31 -25.78 33.10 4.32
CA ASN A 31 -26.37 33.07 5.67
C ASN A 31 -25.36 32.80 6.80
N TRP A 32 -24.08 33.10 6.57
CA TRP A 32 -22.99 32.95 7.55
C TRP A 32 -22.26 34.28 7.82
N GLY A 33 -22.97 35.40 7.64
CA GLY A 33 -22.40 36.73 7.77
C GLY A 33 -23.36 37.68 8.46
N GLN A 34 -23.81 37.35 9.67
CA GLN A 34 -24.40 38.33 10.60
C GLN A 34 -24.57 37.69 11.98
N ASN A 35 -23.53 37.84 12.81
CA ASN A 35 -23.51 37.88 14.27
C ASN A 35 -22.23 37.22 14.78
N GLN A 36 -21.09 37.91 14.69
CA GLN A 36 -20.08 37.90 15.76
C GLN A 36 -19.30 39.21 15.65
N SER A 37 -19.60 40.18 16.51
CA SER A 37 -18.68 41.28 16.82
C SER A 37 -17.55 40.67 17.65
N TRP A 38 -16.45 40.32 16.99
CA TRP A 38 -15.22 39.95 17.68
C TRP A 38 -14.44 41.21 18.01
N ASP A 39 -14.21 41.38 19.31
CA ASP A 39 -13.35 42.36 19.93
C ASP A 39 -11.94 42.25 19.31
N GLN A 40 -11.44 43.31 18.69
CA GLN A 40 -10.16 43.34 17.95
C GLN A 40 -8.94 43.31 18.89
N SER A 41 -9.14 43.07 20.18
CA SER A 41 -8.10 43.02 21.21
C SER A 41 -7.55 41.61 21.48
N GLU A 42 -8.25 40.53 21.08
CA GLU A 42 -7.78 39.14 21.31
C GLU A 42 -6.98 38.53 20.14
N GLU A 43 -7.07 39.10 18.92
CA GLU A 43 -6.31 38.62 17.76
C GLU A 43 -4.81 38.98 17.80
N ALA A 44 -4.44 39.98 18.62
CA ALA A 44 -3.04 40.37 18.80
C ALA A 44 -2.31 39.39 19.74
N GLU A 45 -2.96 38.94 20.82
CA GLU A 45 -2.34 38.03 21.79
C GLU A 45 -2.25 36.57 21.29
N LEU A 46 -3.16 36.14 20.39
CA LEU A 46 -3.10 34.81 19.76
C LEU A 46 -2.09 34.71 18.60
N LYS A 47 -1.65 35.83 18.03
CA LYS A 47 -0.58 35.84 17.02
C LYS A 47 0.83 35.75 17.62
N GLU A 48 1.01 36.13 18.88
CA GLU A 48 2.31 36.09 19.56
C GLU A 48 2.60 34.75 20.26
N LEU A 49 1.56 33.93 20.55
CA LEU A 49 1.72 32.56 21.07
C LEU A 49 1.80 31.48 19.97
N ALA A 50 1.63 31.85 18.69
CA ALA A 50 1.57 30.93 17.56
C ALA A 50 2.87 30.81 16.74
N ALA A 51 4.02 31.26 17.24
CA ALA A 51 5.34 30.97 16.67
C ALA A 51 6.39 30.84 17.78
N PRO A 52 7.08 29.68 17.93
CA PRO A 52 7.74 28.98 16.83
C PRO A 52 7.52 27.45 16.83
N ALA A 53 6.30 26.97 16.60
CA ALA A 53 6.08 25.54 16.36
C ALA A 53 6.36 25.11 14.90
N ARG A 54 6.56 26.06 13.98
CA ARG A 54 6.72 25.80 12.53
C ARG A 54 8.12 26.01 11.97
N ALA A 55 9.14 26.22 12.81
CA ALA A 55 10.51 26.43 12.37
C ALA A 55 11.44 25.21 12.57
N LYS A 56 10.94 23.98 12.42
CA LYS A 56 11.79 22.78 12.23
C LYS A 56 11.11 21.76 11.32
N SER A 57 10.78 22.13 10.08
CA SER A 57 10.85 21.12 9.01
C SER A 57 12.33 20.82 8.75
N GLN A 58 12.99 20.17 9.71
CA GLN A 58 14.25 19.51 9.43
C GLN A 58 13.94 18.58 8.27
N LYS A 59 14.44 18.92 7.07
CA LYS A 59 14.50 18.03 5.92
C LYS A 59 14.98 16.70 6.49
N ARG A 60 14.09 15.73 6.64
CA ARG A 60 14.46 14.41 7.17
C ARG A 60 15.53 13.91 6.21
N GLN A 61 16.79 13.93 6.66
CA GLN A 61 17.87 13.36 5.88
C GLN A 61 17.44 11.93 5.54
N VAL A 62 17.49 11.60 4.26
CA VAL A 62 17.12 10.28 3.77
C VAL A 62 18.18 9.33 4.30
N LYS A 63 17.88 8.65 5.41
CA LYS A 63 18.77 7.65 6.01
C LYS A 63 19.11 6.60 4.95
N SER A 64 20.37 6.19 4.89
CA SER A 64 20.76 5.06 4.05
C SER A 64 20.01 3.78 4.46
N PRO A 65 19.86 2.77 3.57
CA PRO A 65 19.22 1.51 3.93
C PRO A 65 19.80 0.85 5.20
N LYS A 66 21.12 0.98 5.40
CA LYS A 66 21.84 0.51 6.59
C LYS A 66 21.46 1.30 7.84
N GLU A 67 21.55 2.63 7.78
CA GLU A 67 21.20 3.51 8.92
C GLU A 67 19.73 3.38 9.32
N TRP A 68 18.85 3.21 8.33
CA TRP A 68 17.44 2.95 8.58
C TRP A 68 17.24 1.61 9.32
N ALA A 69 17.94 0.55 8.89
CA ALA A 69 17.85 -0.76 9.52
C ALA A 69 18.36 -0.75 10.97
N ILE A 70 19.52 -0.14 11.22
CA ILE A 70 20.11 -0.01 12.56
C ILE A 70 19.18 0.80 13.47
N SER A 71 18.75 1.98 13.01
CA SER A 71 17.85 2.85 13.78
C SER A 71 16.51 2.17 14.10
N MET A 72 15.98 1.34 13.20
CA MET A 72 14.77 0.57 13.44
C MET A 72 15.00 -0.59 14.43
N ALA A 73 16.17 -1.22 14.40
CA ALA A 73 16.53 -2.29 15.33
C ALA A 73 16.70 -1.75 16.77
N GLU A 74 17.42 -0.63 16.91
CA GLU A 74 17.59 0.09 18.18
C GLU A 74 16.24 0.56 18.74
N ARG A 75 15.39 1.19 17.90
CA ARG A 75 14.04 1.61 18.32
C ARG A 75 13.16 0.46 18.80
N LYS A 76 13.40 -0.75 18.29
CA LYS A 76 12.64 -1.95 18.66
C LYS A 76 13.29 -2.74 19.80
N ASN A 77 14.37 -2.22 20.41
CA ASN A 77 15.15 -2.91 21.43
C ASN A 77 15.51 -4.34 21.00
N MET A 78 15.95 -4.50 19.75
CA MET A 78 16.41 -5.80 19.24
C MET A 78 17.71 -6.23 19.94
N ASP A 79 18.01 -7.52 19.89
CA ASP A 79 19.22 -8.12 20.45
C ASP A 79 20.48 -7.31 20.04
N PRO A 80 21.35 -6.90 20.98
CA PRO A 80 22.61 -6.24 20.68
C PRO A 80 23.47 -6.98 19.65
N LYS A 81 23.47 -8.32 19.66
CA LYS A 81 24.20 -9.13 18.66
C LYS A 81 23.68 -8.90 17.24
N PHE A 82 22.37 -8.75 17.10
CA PHE A 82 21.73 -8.43 15.82
C PHE A 82 22.11 -7.02 15.36
N ILE A 83 22.07 -6.03 16.26
CA ILE A 83 22.44 -4.64 15.95
C ILE A 83 23.91 -4.56 15.50
N GLU A 84 24.80 -5.29 16.17
CA GLU A 84 26.21 -5.35 15.80
C GLU A 84 26.42 -6.04 14.44
N GLY A 85 25.71 -7.13 14.16
CA GLY A 85 25.70 -7.76 12.84
C GLY A 85 25.27 -6.80 11.71
N LEU A 86 24.29 -5.93 11.97
CA LEU A 86 23.88 -4.88 11.02
C LEU A 86 24.98 -3.83 10.82
N ARG A 87 25.69 -3.44 11.89
CA ARG A 87 26.80 -2.46 11.83
C ARG A 87 27.99 -2.99 11.04
N GLN A 88 28.32 -4.27 11.19
CA GLN A 88 29.43 -4.92 10.48
C GLN A 88 29.12 -5.24 9.01
N THR A 89 27.85 -5.27 8.63
CA THR A 89 27.44 -5.53 7.25
C THR A 89 27.72 -4.31 6.34
N PRO A 90 28.39 -4.49 5.19
CA PRO A 90 28.63 -3.42 4.22
C PRO A 90 27.33 -2.83 3.66
N LEU A 91 27.36 -1.56 3.25
CA LEU A 91 26.19 -0.88 2.69
C LEU A 91 25.69 -1.59 1.42
N GLU A 92 26.57 -2.12 0.57
CA GLU A 92 26.16 -2.78 -0.68
C GLU A 92 25.26 -3.99 -0.41
N THR A 93 25.48 -4.71 0.69
CA THR A 93 24.64 -5.85 1.11
C THR A 93 23.21 -5.39 1.42
N PHE A 94 23.05 -4.22 2.07
CA PHE A 94 21.73 -3.65 2.33
C PHE A 94 21.03 -3.20 1.04
N GLU A 95 21.78 -2.64 0.10
CA GLU A 95 21.24 -2.21 -1.19
C GLU A 95 20.80 -3.40 -2.03
N LYS A 96 21.61 -4.46 -2.11
CA LYS A 96 21.23 -5.73 -2.76
C LYS A 96 19.95 -6.30 -2.14
N LEU A 97 19.86 -6.38 -0.81
CA LEU A 97 18.64 -6.87 -0.15
C LEU A 97 17.42 -5.98 -0.41
N ARG A 98 17.63 -4.66 -0.47
CA ARG A 98 16.56 -3.72 -0.82
C ARG A 98 16.05 -3.98 -2.25
N ILE A 99 16.96 -4.19 -3.20
CA ILE A 99 16.62 -4.51 -4.59
C ILE A 99 15.87 -5.85 -4.67
N VAL A 100 16.42 -6.91 -4.05
CA VAL A 100 15.76 -8.23 -3.98
C VAL A 100 14.35 -8.12 -3.40
N GLY A 101 14.20 -7.40 -2.28
CA GLY A 101 12.90 -7.20 -1.64
C GLY A 101 11.90 -6.44 -2.51
N ARG A 102 12.34 -5.42 -3.24
CA ARG A 102 11.49 -4.67 -4.19
C ARG A 102 11.07 -5.52 -5.37
N LYS A 103 12.01 -6.26 -5.96
CA LYS A 103 11.76 -7.16 -7.08
C LYS A 103 10.71 -8.21 -6.73
N LEU A 104 10.84 -8.82 -5.54
CA LEU A 104 9.83 -9.75 -5.01
C LEU A 104 8.47 -9.11 -4.82
N HIS A 105 8.43 -7.89 -4.27
CA HIS A 105 7.18 -7.16 -4.07
C HIS A 105 6.48 -6.89 -5.40
N GLN A 106 7.20 -6.35 -6.39
CA GLN A 106 6.67 -6.04 -7.71
C GLN A 106 6.19 -7.28 -8.45
N ALA A 107 6.99 -8.34 -8.47
CA ALA A 107 6.60 -9.60 -9.09
C ALA A 107 5.31 -10.15 -8.46
N THR A 108 5.21 -10.09 -7.14
CA THR A 108 4.00 -10.51 -6.42
C THR A 108 2.81 -9.63 -6.81
N THR A 109 2.97 -8.30 -6.85
CA THR A 109 1.91 -7.37 -7.23
C THR A 109 1.42 -7.64 -8.66
N LEU A 110 2.32 -7.73 -9.64
CA LEU A 110 1.97 -8.03 -11.04
C LEU A 110 1.20 -9.35 -11.17
N LEU A 111 1.66 -10.41 -10.52
CA LEU A 111 0.95 -11.70 -10.51
C LEU A 111 -0.48 -11.54 -10.00
N TRP A 112 -0.65 -10.81 -8.92
CA TRP A 112 -1.98 -10.59 -8.36
C TRP A 112 -2.86 -9.66 -9.19
N ASP A 113 -2.27 -8.75 -9.96
CA ASP A 113 -2.99 -7.90 -10.90
C ASP A 113 -3.40 -8.69 -12.17
N GLY A 114 -2.80 -9.88 -12.38
CA GLY A 114 -3.09 -10.77 -13.52
C GLY A 114 -2.08 -10.64 -14.65
N GLU A 115 -0.92 -10.03 -14.38
CA GLU A 115 0.17 -9.88 -15.32
C GLU A 115 1.29 -10.88 -15.05
N LYS A 116 1.88 -11.44 -16.11
CA LYS A 116 3.05 -12.32 -16.00
C LYS A 116 4.32 -11.47 -15.83
N PRO A 117 5.01 -11.52 -14.67
CA PRO A 117 6.16 -10.67 -14.44
C PRO A 117 7.36 -11.14 -15.29
N LYS A 118 7.98 -10.21 -16.02
CA LYS A 118 9.26 -10.44 -16.68
C LYS A 118 10.39 -10.19 -15.69
N MET A 119 10.78 -11.24 -14.96
CA MET A 119 11.70 -11.13 -13.84
C MET A 119 13.03 -10.46 -14.20
N ILE A 120 13.56 -10.63 -15.41
CA ILE A 120 14.81 -9.99 -15.85
C ILE A 120 14.68 -8.47 -15.99
N THR A 121 13.49 -7.96 -16.35
CA THR A 121 13.27 -6.55 -16.71
C THR A 121 12.46 -5.78 -15.69
N LEU A 122 12.26 -6.32 -14.48
CA LEU A 122 11.49 -5.63 -13.45
C LEU A 122 12.18 -4.29 -13.11
N PRO A 123 11.49 -3.15 -13.26
CA PRO A 123 12.09 -1.85 -13.01
C PRO A 123 12.46 -1.79 -11.53
N THR A 124 13.69 -1.36 -11.23
CA THR A 124 14.08 -1.07 -9.85
C THR A 124 13.71 0.38 -9.56
N PRO A 125 12.56 0.69 -8.93
CA PRO A 125 12.22 2.07 -8.63
C PRO A 125 13.32 2.64 -7.72
N GLN A 126 13.78 3.85 -8.02
CA GLN A 126 14.76 4.58 -7.20
C GLN A 126 14.12 5.28 -6.01
N THR A 127 12.81 5.53 -6.07
CA THR A 127 12.06 6.22 -5.03
C THR A 127 11.71 5.29 -3.85
N PRO A 128 11.79 5.75 -2.60
CA PRO A 128 11.29 5.00 -1.46
C PRO A 128 9.79 4.81 -1.60
N ASP A 129 9.34 3.56 -1.49
CA ASP A 129 7.93 3.20 -1.37
C ASP A 129 7.29 4.10 -0.29
N GLN A 130 6.33 4.94 -0.70
CA GLN A 130 5.50 5.66 0.26
C GLN A 130 4.61 4.62 0.92
N ARG A 131 5.15 3.93 1.93
CA ARG A 131 4.33 3.14 2.84
C ARG A 131 3.33 4.11 3.44
N SER A 132 2.05 3.90 3.13
CA SER A 132 0.95 4.59 3.78
C SER A 132 1.12 4.41 5.28
N ARG A 133 1.66 5.44 5.94
CA ARG A 133 1.69 5.53 7.39
C ARG A 133 0.25 5.71 7.82
N ASP A 134 -0.14 5.02 8.88
CA ASP A 134 -1.35 5.45 9.57
C ASP A 134 -1.21 6.93 9.95
N PRO A 135 -2.27 7.73 9.79
CA PRO A 135 -2.26 9.14 10.14
C PRO A 135 -1.85 9.38 11.61
N ASN A 136 -2.07 8.39 12.48
CA ASN A 136 -1.86 8.54 13.92
C ASN A 136 -0.47 8.15 14.42
N GLY A 137 0.46 7.74 13.55
CA GLY A 137 1.86 7.49 13.96
C GLY A 137 2.06 6.40 15.02
N GLN A 138 0.99 5.70 15.43
CA GLN A 138 1.05 4.64 16.41
C GLN A 138 1.85 3.46 15.87
N ILE A 139 2.65 2.87 16.75
CA ILE A 139 3.30 1.59 16.49
C ILE A 139 2.15 0.59 16.40
N ARG A 140 1.64 0.32 15.19
CA ARG A 140 0.71 -0.79 14.98
C ARG A 140 1.34 -2.01 15.64
N GLY A 141 0.61 -2.65 16.55
CA GLY A 141 0.99 -3.95 17.10
C GLY A 141 1.34 -4.91 15.96
N LYS A 142 2.03 -6.02 16.25
CA LYS A 142 2.31 -7.04 15.22
C LYS A 142 0.99 -7.39 14.53
N ILE A 143 0.82 -6.91 13.29
CA ILE A 143 -0.33 -7.26 12.45
C ILE A 143 -0.25 -8.78 12.27
N THR A 144 -1.28 -9.50 12.70
CA THR A 144 -1.32 -10.95 12.51
C THR A 144 -1.41 -11.25 11.01
N SER A 145 -1.04 -12.46 10.57
CA SER A 145 -1.20 -12.79 9.14
C SER A 145 -2.64 -12.65 8.70
N LYS A 146 -3.60 -13.01 9.55
CA LYS A 146 -5.03 -12.83 9.27
C LYS A 146 -5.40 -11.35 9.06
N ASP A 147 -4.97 -10.46 9.95
CA ASP A 147 -5.21 -9.01 9.80
C ASP A 147 -4.59 -8.46 8.52
N TRP A 148 -3.42 -8.99 8.13
CA TRP A 148 -2.78 -8.62 6.88
C TRP A 148 -3.61 -9.06 5.67
N PHE A 149 -4.19 -10.26 5.69
CA PHE A 149 -5.09 -10.75 4.64
C PHE A 149 -6.38 -9.93 4.55
N LEU A 150 -6.96 -9.53 5.69
CA LEU A 150 -8.12 -8.63 5.71
C LEU A 150 -7.80 -7.27 5.10
N LYS A 151 -6.66 -6.68 5.48
CA LYS A 151 -6.18 -5.43 4.88
C LYS A 151 -5.93 -5.59 3.38
N TRP A 152 -5.43 -6.75 2.95
CA TRP A 152 -5.24 -7.05 1.53
C TRP A 152 -6.55 -7.14 0.77
N ALA A 153 -7.55 -7.81 1.35
CA ALA A 153 -8.89 -7.88 0.81
C ALA A 153 -9.54 -6.50 0.69
N GLU A 154 -9.30 -5.60 1.66
CA GLU A 154 -9.71 -4.20 1.60
C GLU A 154 -9.03 -3.42 0.48
N MET A 155 -7.70 -3.47 0.40
CA MET A 155 -6.92 -2.76 -0.63
C MET A 155 -7.26 -3.21 -2.05
N ARG A 156 -7.82 -4.40 -2.21
CA ARG A 156 -8.24 -4.95 -3.50
C ARG A 156 -9.74 -4.91 -3.74
N HIS A 157 -10.47 -4.21 -2.88
CA HIS A 157 -11.91 -4.03 -3.02
C HIS A 157 -12.68 -5.36 -3.14
N LEU A 158 -12.22 -6.41 -2.45
CA LEU A 158 -12.94 -7.69 -2.41
C LEU A 158 -14.32 -7.50 -1.76
N SER A 159 -15.27 -8.35 -2.16
CA SER A 159 -16.63 -8.33 -1.65
C SER A 159 -16.69 -8.54 -0.13
N ALA A 160 -17.77 -8.07 0.50
CA ALA A 160 -18.01 -8.27 1.93
C ALA A 160 -18.00 -9.76 2.30
N ASP A 161 -18.55 -10.62 1.42
CA ASP A 161 -18.57 -12.07 1.61
C ASP A 161 -17.17 -12.69 1.60
N ALA A 162 -16.28 -12.22 0.72
CA ALA A 162 -14.89 -12.67 0.70
C ALA A 162 -14.16 -12.24 1.98
N LYS A 163 -14.40 -11.02 2.47
CA LYS A 163 -13.84 -10.54 3.74
C LYS A 163 -14.36 -11.33 4.94
N LYS A 164 -15.66 -11.65 4.97
CA LYS A 164 -16.28 -12.47 6.01
C LYS A 164 -15.71 -13.89 6.02
N ALA A 165 -15.52 -14.49 4.85
CA ALA A 165 -14.87 -15.79 4.73
C ALA A 165 -13.44 -15.77 5.31
N ILE A 166 -12.65 -14.73 5.05
CA ILE A 166 -11.31 -14.55 5.64
C ILE A 166 -11.39 -14.42 7.17
N GLN A 167 -12.41 -13.72 7.70
CA GLN A 167 -12.63 -13.60 9.14
C GLN A 167 -13.00 -14.92 9.81
N GLU A 168 -13.67 -15.83 9.11
CA GLU A 168 -14.07 -17.15 9.64
C GLU A 168 -12.93 -18.19 9.57
N ILE A 169 -11.90 -17.95 8.75
CA ILE A 169 -10.75 -18.84 8.63
C ILE A 169 -9.86 -18.78 9.88
N ASP A 170 -9.40 -19.96 10.31
CA ASP A 170 -8.42 -20.14 11.39
C ASP A 170 -7.11 -19.36 11.09
N PRO A 171 -6.66 -18.45 11.99
CA PRO A 171 -5.38 -17.76 11.90
C PRO A 171 -4.17 -18.66 11.58
N ALA A 172 -4.14 -19.90 12.09
CA ALA A 172 -3.04 -20.83 11.89
C ALA A 172 -2.84 -21.20 10.40
N LYS A 173 -3.92 -21.22 9.61
CA LYS A 173 -3.84 -21.48 8.17
C LYS A 173 -3.05 -20.40 7.45
N PHE A 174 -3.18 -19.14 7.83
CA PHE A 174 -2.43 -18.03 7.23
C PHE A 174 -0.95 -18.05 7.63
N GLU A 175 -0.62 -18.48 8.85
CA GLU A 175 0.77 -18.64 9.28
C GLU A 175 1.48 -19.77 8.53
N ALA A 176 0.80 -20.90 8.29
CA ALA A 176 1.35 -22.04 7.56
C ALA A 176 1.75 -21.69 6.10
N LEU A 177 1.15 -20.67 5.50
CA LEU A 177 1.46 -20.21 4.14
C LEU A 177 2.85 -19.58 4.02
N LYS A 178 3.42 -19.04 5.10
CA LYS A 178 4.72 -18.34 5.07
C LYS A 178 5.90 -19.24 4.69
N GLY A 179 5.79 -20.54 4.94
CA GLY A 179 6.84 -21.52 4.67
C GLY A 179 6.78 -22.16 3.28
N ARG A 180 5.67 -22.00 2.55
CA ARG A 180 5.42 -22.74 1.30
C ARG A 180 6.15 -22.14 0.10
N PRO A 181 6.43 -22.90 -0.97
CA PRO A 181 6.86 -22.37 -2.27
C PRO A 181 5.93 -21.25 -2.76
N THR A 182 6.46 -20.30 -3.54
CA THR A 182 5.71 -19.09 -3.92
C THR A 182 4.44 -19.42 -4.70
N LYS A 183 4.48 -20.36 -5.65
CA LYS A 183 3.32 -20.78 -6.42
C LYS A 183 2.21 -21.33 -5.53
N GLU A 184 2.53 -22.33 -4.71
CA GLU A 184 1.57 -22.97 -3.81
C GLU A 184 0.98 -21.98 -2.83
N ARG A 185 1.82 -21.09 -2.29
CA ARG A 185 1.38 -20.00 -1.42
C ARG A 185 0.32 -19.14 -2.12
N LEU A 186 0.60 -18.65 -3.32
CA LEU A 186 -0.33 -17.77 -4.06
C LEU A 186 -1.64 -18.47 -4.41
N ILE A 187 -1.58 -19.74 -4.80
CA ILE A 187 -2.76 -20.56 -5.10
C ILE A 187 -3.63 -20.74 -3.85
N GLU A 188 -3.03 -21.11 -2.72
CA GLU A 188 -3.77 -21.29 -1.47
C GLU A 188 -4.29 -19.95 -0.93
N GLU A 189 -3.54 -18.86 -1.06
CA GLU A 189 -4.02 -17.50 -0.76
C GLU A 189 -5.29 -17.17 -1.56
N ALA A 190 -5.30 -17.44 -2.87
CA ALA A 190 -6.47 -17.19 -3.72
C ALA A 190 -7.65 -18.10 -3.36
N LYS A 191 -7.41 -19.38 -3.03
CA LYS A 191 -8.47 -20.30 -2.57
C LYS A 191 -9.12 -19.82 -1.27
N LEU A 192 -8.33 -19.37 -0.30
CA LEU A 192 -8.84 -18.82 0.96
C LEU A 192 -9.69 -17.56 0.74
N MET A 193 -9.40 -16.79 -0.30
CA MET A 193 -10.17 -15.61 -0.69
C MET A 193 -11.32 -15.91 -1.67
N LYS A 194 -11.54 -17.19 -2.04
CA LYS A 194 -12.53 -17.61 -3.05
C LYS A 194 -12.35 -16.93 -4.42
N LEU A 195 -11.10 -16.77 -4.87
CA LEU A 195 -10.74 -16.15 -6.15
C LEU A 195 -10.33 -17.20 -7.18
N ASP A 196 -11.29 -17.97 -7.70
CA ASP A 196 -11.03 -19.09 -8.60
C ASP A 196 -10.33 -18.67 -9.91
N ASP A 197 -10.66 -17.49 -10.43
CA ASP A 197 -10.00 -16.94 -11.62
C ASP A 197 -8.52 -16.67 -11.38
N LYS A 198 -8.14 -16.26 -10.16
CA LYS A 198 -6.74 -16.08 -9.78
C LYS A 198 -6.03 -17.41 -9.60
N VAL A 199 -6.72 -18.44 -9.09
CA VAL A 199 -6.18 -19.81 -9.05
C VAL A 199 -5.86 -20.31 -10.46
N LYS A 200 -6.77 -20.13 -11.43
CA LYS A 200 -6.54 -20.48 -12.84
C LYS A 200 -5.37 -19.69 -13.42
N PHE A 201 -5.34 -18.38 -13.19
CA PHE A 201 -4.26 -17.51 -13.64
C PHE A 201 -2.89 -17.96 -13.10
N PHE A 202 -2.74 -18.19 -11.80
CA PHE A 202 -1.47 -18.61 -11.20
C PHE A 202 -0.97 -19.94 -11.76
N ASN A 203 -1.87 -20.86 -12.11
CA ASN A 203 -1.48 -22.11 -12.76
C ASN A 203 -1.00 -21.92 -14.21
N SER A 204 -1.40 -20.84 -14.88
CA SER A 204 -0.98 -20.50 -16.26
C SER A 204 0.37 -19.78 -16.35
N VAL A 205 0.94 -19.33 -15.23
CA VAL A 205 2.24 -18.66 -15.18
C VAL A 205 3.36 -19.70 -15.22
N ASP A 206 4.41 -19.41 -15.98
CA ASP A 206 5.54 -20.33 -16.16
C ASP A 206 6.24 -20.63 -14.83
N GLN A 207 6.61 -21.89 -14.64
CA GLN A 207 7.22 -22.35 -13.38
C GLN A 207 8.54 -21.63 -13.06
N SER A 208 9.30 -21.24 -14.07
CA SER A 208 10.57 -20.52 -13.95
C SER A 208 10.42 -19.18 -13.21
N VAL A 209 9.28 -18.50 -13.35
CA VAL A 209 8.98 -17.25 -12.62
C VAL A 209 8.95 -17.52 -11.12
N TYR A 210 8.24 -18.58 -10.71
CA TYR A 210 8.11 -18.94 -9.30
C TYR A 210 9.43 -19.42 -8.70
N GLU A 211 10.22 -20.18 -9.46
CA GLU A 211 11.55 -20.62 -9.04
C GLU A 211 12.49 -19.45 -8.81
N GLU A 212 12.48 -18.43 -9.69
CA GLU A 212 13.29 -17.23 -9.49
C GLU A 212 12.82 -16.45 -8.25
N MET A 213 11.51 -16.30 -8.05
CA MET A 213 10.96 -15.68 -6.84
C MET A 213 11.36 -16.45 -5.57
N ASP A 214 11.30 -17.78 -5.59
CA ASP A 214 11.68 -18.60 -4.45
C ASP A 214 13.19 -18.52 -4.15
N LYS A 215 14.04 -18.49 -5.19
CA LYS A 215 15.49 -18.23 -5.03
C LYS A 215 15.72 -16.90 -4.34
N LEU A 216 15.15 -15.80 -4.86
CA LEU A 216 15.28 -14.46 -4.28
C LEU A 216 14.76 -14.40 -2.83
N ARG A 217 13.64 -15.06 -2.54
CA ARG A 217 13.05 -15.12 -1.21
C ARG A 217 13.95 -15.87 -0.23
N ASN A 218 14.53 -17.00 -0.64
CA ASN A 218 15.43 -17.79 0.18
C ASN A 218 16.73 -17.01 0.45
N THR A 219 17.34 -16.39 -0.56
CA THR A 219 18.50 -15.49 -0.37
C THR A 219 18.22 -14.39 0.65
N ALA A 220 17.04 -13.74 0.57
CA ALA A 220 16.66 -12.73 1.55
C ALA A 220 16.39 -13.29 2.95
N LYS A 221 15.87 -14.52 3.06
CA LYS A 221 15.63 -15.21 4.33
C LYS A 221 16.94 -15.59 5.00
N ASP A 222 17.85 -16.19 4.25
CA ASP A 222 19.15 -16.66 4.73
C ASP A 222 20.01 -15.47 5.17
N ALA A 223 19.98 -14.37 4.42
CA ALA A 223 20.69 -13.16 4.82
C ALA A 223 20.17 -12.54 6.12
N ARG A 224 18.84 -12.57 6.34
CA ARG A 224 18.24 -12.13 7.60
C ARG A 224 18.52 -13.10 8.75
N ALA A 225 18.63 -14.40 8.47
CA ALA A 225 19.03 -15.39 9.46
C ALA A 225 20.48 -15.16 9.90
N ALA A 226 21.39 -14.91 8.95
CA ALA A 226 22.77 -14.55 9.23
C ALA A 226 22.87 -13.32 10.16
N TRP A 227 22.10 -12.26 9.89
CA TRP A 227 22.06 -11.10 10.80
C TRP A 227 21.58 -11.44 12.21
N LYS A 228 20.57 -12.31 12.36
CA LYS A 228 20.09 -12.77 13.68
C LYS A 228 21.15 -13.54 14.45
N GLU A 229 22.01 -14.24 13.74
CA GLU A 229 23.16 -14.95 14.32
C GLU A 229 24.39 -14.04 14.53
N GLY A 230 24.29 -12.74 14.20
CA GLY A 230 25.41 -11.80 14.24
C GLY A 230 26.45 -12.01 13.14
N LYS A 231 26.13 -12.80 12.10
CA LYS A 231 27.01 -13.11 10.97
C LYS A 231 26.79 -12.14 9.82
N LYS A 232 27.85 -11.92 9.02
CA LYS A 232 27.78 -11.16 7.77
C LYS A 232 27.04 -11.98 6.70
N PRO A 233 25.98 -11.44 6.07
CA PRO A 233 25.28 -12.13 4.99
C PRO A 233 26.12 -12.23 3.71
N THR A 234 25.99 -13.34 3.02
CA THR A 234 26.44 -13.52 1.63
C THR A 234 25.25 -13.38 0.67
N LEU A 235 25.36 -12.46 -0.30
CA LEU A 235 24.33 -12.13 -1.30
C LEU A 235 24.92 -12.07 -2.71
#